data_AF-A0A7S1PCY5-F1
#
_entry.id   AF-A0A7S1PCY5-F1
#
_cell.length_a   1.000
_cell.length_b   1.000
_cell.length_c   1.000
_cell.angle_alpha   90.00
_cell.angle_beta   90.00
_cell.angle_gamma   90.00
#
_symmetry.space_group_name_H-M   'P 1'
#
loop_
_entity.id
_entity.type
_entity.pdbx_description
1 polymer ?
#
loop_
_entity_poly.entity_id
_entity_poly.type
_entity_poly.pdbx_seq_one_letter_code
_entity_poly.pdbx_strand_id
1 'polypeptide(L)'
;SALPPRHPYGRTYDSRNPPIRYGDWLYPSFTAFMRRMVLCDWCEQQGVDETGAFRVRVGCGDERYQRLLTGPIGGYTTIDYVYEEGEGGDERERFIILKGTKEGDIAAYLVLCDGRIFLYTTEAEIESQRLSGRFPITTPLVRTLLTKHGLAHLIPE
;
A
#
# COMPACT_ATOMS: atom_id res chain seq x y z
N SER A 1 -10.90 20.45 16.71
CA SER A 1 -12.23 20.67 16.12
C SER A 1 -12.85 19.34 15.74
N ALA A 2 -14.16 19.19 15.95
CA ALA A 2 -14.91 17.99 15.59
C ALA A 2 -15.10 17.90 14.06
N LEU A 3 -15.09 16.69 13.51
CA LEU A 3 -15.34 16.45 12.09
C LEU A 3 -16.81 16.74 11.72
N PRO A 4 -17.09 17.16 10.47
CA PRO A 4 -18.47 17.33 10.00
C PRO A 4 -19.31 16.05 10.18
N PRO A 5 -20.63 16.15 10.43
CA PRO A 5 -21.50 14.98 10.70
C PRO A 5 -21.54 13.91 9.59
N ARG A 6 -21.12 14.26 8.36
CA ARG A 6 -21.06 13.35 7.20
C ARG A 6 -19.63 13.00 6.78
N HIS A 7 -18.65 13.32 7.61
CA HIS A 7 -17.26 13.02 7.29
C HIS A 7 -17.04 11.49 7.28
N PRO A 8 -16.34 10.92 6.27
CA PRO A 8 -16.12 9.47 6.15
C PRO A 8 -15.55 8.83 7.43
N TYR A 9 -14.70 9.56 8.14
CA TYR A 9 -14.08 9.12 9.39
C TYR A 9 -14.78 9.59 10.68
N GLY A 10 -15.96 10.20 10.58
CA GLY A 10 -16.70 10.66 11.76
C GLY A 10 -17.03 9.52 12.75
N ARG A 11 -17.23 8.30 12.23
CA ARG A 11 -17.50 7.09 13.05
C ARG A 11 -16.26 6.47 13.70
N THR A 12 -15.08 6.75 13.17
CA THR A 12 -13.80 6.18 13.61
C THR A 12 -12.89 7.24 14.23
N TYR A 13 -13.45 8.39 14.61
CA TYR A 13 -12.68 9.51 15.14
C TYR A 13 -12.06 9.15 16.49
N ASP A 14 -10.73 9.16 16.54
CA ASP A 14 -9.93 9.08 17.74
C ASP A 14 -9.23 10.43 17.96
N SER A 15 -9.51 11.11 19.07
CA SER A 15 -8.91 12.40 19.37
C SER A 15 -7.39 12.32 19.61
N ARG A 16 -6.85 11.15 19.96
CA ARG A 16 -5.41 10.92 20.14
C ARG A 16 -4.71 10.53 18.84
N ASN A 17 -5.48 10.16 17.82
CA ASN A 17 -4.98 9.78 16.51
C ASN A 17 -5.92 10.30 15.42
N PRO A 18 -6.09 11.63 15.31
CA PRO A 18 -7.14 12.23 14.52
C PRO A 18 -6.89 11.99 13.02
N PRO A 19 -7.94 11.93 12.20
CA PRO A 19 -7.80 11.97 10.74
C PRO A 19 -7.01 13.20 10.28
N ILE A 20 -6.20 13.02 9.25
CA ILE A 20 -5.36 14.07 8.67
C ILE A 20 -5.79 14.30 7.23
N ARG A 21 -5.88 15.57 6.84
CA ARG A 21 -6.03 15.99 5.45
C ARG A 21 -4.72 16.62 4.99
N TYR A 22 -4.19 16.15 3.87
CA TYR A 22 -2.96 16.66 3.27
C TYR A 22 -3.14 16.81 1.77
N GLY A 23 -3.39 18.05 1.32
CA GLY A 23 -3.89 18.31 -0.03
C GLY A 23 -5.22 17.59 -0.27
N ASP A 24 -5.28 16.84 -1.35
CA ASP A 24 -6.45 16.05 -1.77
C ASP A 24 -6.50 14.65 -1.12
N TRP A 25 -5.55 14.34 -0.22
CA TRP A 25 -5.48 13.06 0.48
C TRP A 25 -6.12 13.15 1.86
N LEU A 26 -7.01 12.21 2.16
CA LEU A 26 -7.67 12.05 3.45
C LEU A 26 -7.27 10.74 4.14
N TYR A 27 -6.51 10.87 5.22
CA TYR A 27 -6.03 9.78 6.04
C TYR A 27 -6.97 9.53 7.22
N PRO A 28 -7.29 8.26 7.55
CA PRO A 28 -8.16 7.93 8.68
C PRO A 28 -7.55 8.28 10.03
N SER A 29 -6.23 8.53 10.10
CA SER A 29 -5.52 8.79 11.35
C SER A 29 -4.16 9.46 11.08
N PHE A 30 -3.59 10.11 12.09
CA PHE A 30 -2.24 10.65 12.05
C PHE A 30 -1.18 9.55 11.85
N THR A 31 -1.34 8.40 12.51
CA THR A 31 -0.49 7.23 12.26
C THR A 31 -0.54 6.75 10.81
N ALA A 32 -1.72 6.74 10.17
CA ALA A 32 -1.84 6.38 8.76
C ALA A 32 -1.09 7.37 7.86
N PHE A 33 -1.24 8.66 8.12
CA PHE A 33 -0.48 9.72 7.44
C PHE A 33 1.04 9.52 7.61
N MET A 34 1.52 9.37 8.84
CA MET A 34 2.96 9.18 9.11
C MET A 34 3.52 7.92 8.44
N ARG A 35 2.76 6.82 8.43
CA ARG A 35 3.19 5.60 7.74
C ARG A 35 3.29 5.80 6.22
N ARG A 36 2.34 6.51 5.60
CA ARG A 36 2.41 6.86 4.17
C ARG A 36 3.62 7.75 3.88
N MET A 37 3.85 8.78 4.69
CA MET A 37 5.03 9.65 4.56
C MET A 37 6.34 8.86 4.65
N VAL A 38 6.45 7.94 5.61
CA VAL A 38 7.66 7.12 5.79
C VAL A 38 7.84 6.11 4.67
N LEU A 39 6.76 5.54 4.13
CA LEU A 39 6.86 4.55 3.05
C LEU A 39 7.11 5.19 1.68
N CYS A 40 6.48 6.33 1.36
CA CYS A 40 6.54 6.92 0.02
C CYS A 40 7.43 8.15 -0.12
N ASP A 41 7.53 9.01 0.90
CA ASP A 41 8.25 10.27 0.76
C ASP A 41 9.66 10.19 1.37
N TRP A 42 9.85 9.31 2.37
CA TRP A 42 11.17 9.09 2.96
C TRP A 42 12.06 8.23 2.08
N CYS A 43 11.50 7.27 1.34
CA CYS A 43 12.27 6.45 0.41
C CYS A 43 12.87 7.25 -0.74
N GLU A 44 12.31 8.41 -1.08
CA GLU A 44 12.85 9.33 -2.08
C GLU A 44 14.03 10.19 -1.54
N GLN A 45 14.35 10.10 -0.24
CA GLN A 45 15.49 10.82 0.35
C GLN A 45 16.82 10.12 0.02
N GLN A 46 17.88 10.92 -0.16
CA GLN A 46 19.23 10.42 -0.48
C GLN A 46 19.68 9.34 0.51
N GLY A 47 20.04 8.15 -0.02
CA GLY A 47 20.61 7.04 0.75
C GLY A 47 19.64 5.90 1.08
N VAL A 48 18.37 6.00 0.68
CA VAL A 48 17.41 4.88 0.74
C VAL A 48 17.16 4.36 -0.67
N ASP A 49 17.77 3.24 -1.06
CA ASP A 49 17.52 2.59 -2.35
C ASP A 49 16.23 1.77 -2.30
N GLU A 50 15.08 2.44 -2.18
CA GLU A 50 13.82 1.77 -2.45
C GLU A 50 13.65 1.58 -3.95
N THR A 51 13.44 0.33 -4.36
CA THR A 51 13.24 0.00 -5.77
C THR A 51 11.80 -0.43 -6.01
N GLY A 52 11.15 0.21 -6.98
CA GLY A 52 9.87 -0.25 -7.54
C GLY A 52 10.08 -1.58 -8.26
N ALA A 53 9.88 -2.69 -7.56
CA ALA A 53 10.22 -4.03 -8.03
C ALA A 53 9.31 -4.47 -9.21
N PHE A 54 8.01 -4.17 -9.15
CA PHE A 54 7.12 -4.27 -10.32
C PHE A 54 5.84 -3.44 -10.18
N ARG A 55 5.19 -3.22 -11.33
CA ARG A 55 3.89 -2.57 -11.47
C ARG A 55 3.02 -3.38 -12.42
N VAL A 56 1.76 -3.64 -12.04
CA VAL A 56 0.80 -4.34 -12.89
C VAL A 56 -0.57 -3.69 -12.86
N ARG A 57 -1.27 -3.71 -14.00
CA ARG A 57 -2.66 -3.24 -14.13
C ARG A 57 -3.60 -4.44 -14.04
N VAL A 58 -4.59 -4.34 -13.16
CA VAL A 58 -5.65 -5.35 -12.94
C VAL A 58 -7.00 -4.83 -13.43
N GLY A 59 -7.28 -3.55 -13.17
CA GLY A 59 -8.53 -2.87 -13.50
C GLY A 59 -9.48 -2.75 -12.32
N CYS A 60 -10.13 -1.60 -12.19
CA CYS A 60 -11.00 -1.29 -11.05
C CYS A 60 -12.25 -2.19 -10.99
N GLY A 61 -12.66 -2.80 -12.11
CA GLY A 61 -13.80 -3.73 -12.15
C GLY A 61 -13.49 -5.16 -11.72
N ASP A 62 -12.23 -5.52 -11.46
CA ASP A 62 -11.88 -6.89 -11.07
C ASP A 62 -12.27 -7.14 -9.59
N GLU A 63 -13.19 -8.08 -9.37
CA GLU A 63 -13.69 -8.43 -8.02
C GLU A 63 -12.59 -8.94 -7.08
N ARG A 64 -11.53 -9.57 -7.60
CA ARG A 64 -10.39 -10.04 -6.80
C ARG A 64 -9.55 -8.86 -6.35
N TYR A 65 -9.33 -7.89 -7.23
CA TYR A 65 -8.67 -6.64 -6.90
C TYR A 65 -9.47 -5.88 -5.85
N GLN A 66 -10.79 -5.73 -6.03
CA GLN A 66 -11.66 -5.04 -5.08
C GLN A 66 -11.66 -5.70 -3.70
N ARG A 67 -11.63 -7.04 -3.64
CA ARG A 67 -11.47 -7.78 -2.38
C ARG A 67 -10.11 -7.54 -1.72
N LEU A 68 -9.03 -7.43 -2.50
CA LEU A 68 -7.71 -7.07 -1.97
C LEU A 68 -7.65 -5.60 -1.50
N LEU A 69 -8.34 -4.69 -2.20
CA LEU A 69 -8.38 -3.26 -1.90
C LEU A 69 -9.24 -2.92 -0.68
N THR A 70 -10.30 -3.68 -0.40
CA THR A 70 -11.28 -3.33 0.64
C THR A 70 -11.46 -4.38 1.72
N GLY A 71 -11.23 -5.66 1.40
CA GLY A 71 -11.46 -6.76 2.32
C GLY A 71 -10.44 -6.84 3.45
N PRO A 72 -10.74 -7.55 4.55
CA PRO A 72 -9.77 -7.79 5.60
C PRO A 72 -8.61 -8.65 5.09
N ILE A 73 -7.38 -8.28 5.46
CA ILE A 73 -6.17 -9.01 5.08
C ILE A 73 -5.49 -9.54 6.35
N GLY A 74 -5.80 -10.78 6.70
CA GLY A 74 -5.29 -11.42 7.90
C GLY A 74 -3.76 -11.59 7.88
N GLY A 75 -3.11 -11.22 8.98
CA GLY A 75 -1.66 -11.39 9.17
C GLY A 75 -0.79 -10.27 8.60
N TYR A 76 -1.39 -9.22 8.03
CA TYR A 76 -0.67 -8.08 7.47
C TYR A 76 -1.16 -6.77 8.06
N THR A 77 -0.28 -5.78 8.13
CA THR A 77 -0.68 -4.41 8.47
C THR A 77 -1.14 -3.71 7.20
N THR A 78 -2.36 -3.19 7.19
CA THR A 78 -2.90 -2.38 6.09
C THR A 78 -3.04 -0.93 6.50
N ILE A 79 -2.92 -0.03 5.53
CA ILE A 79 -3.19 1.39 5.70
C ILE A 79 -4.09 1.82 4.56
N ASP A 80 -5.31 2.20 4.89
CA ASP A 80 -6.31 2.62 3.92
C ASP A 80 -6.42 4.13 3.98
N TYR A 81 -6.50 4.79 2.83
CA TYR A 81 -6.71 6.23 2.73
C TYR A 81 -7.46 6.54 1.45
N VAL A 82 -7.98 7.76 1.36
CA VAL A 82 -8.84 8.19 0.26
C VAL A 82 -8.19 9.38 -0.43
N TYR A 83 -8.13 9.33 -1.75
CA TYR A 83 -7.89 10.47 -2.60
C TYR A 83 -9.25 11.08 -2.97
N GLU A 84 -9.50 12.29 -2.50
CA GLU A 84 -10.75 13.02 -2.79
C GLU A 84 -10.55 13.79 -4.11
N GLU A 85 -10.64 13.10 -5.24
CA GLU A 85 -10.51 13.74 -6.56
C GLU A 85 -11.82 14.39 -6.99
N GLY A 86 -12.03 15.66 -6.60
CA GLY A 86 -13.06 16.55 -7.15
C GLY A 86 -14.38 15.88 -7.58
N GLU A 87 -14.84 16.13 -8.82
CA GLU A 87 -16.08 15.57 -9.37
C GLU A 87 -15.95 14.09 -9.83
N GLY A 88 -14.75 13.50 -9.75
CA GLY A 88 -14.43 12.15 -10.23
C GLY A 88 -14.76 11.02 -9.25
N GLY A 89 -15.04 11.36 -8.00
CA GLY A 89 -15.35 10.43 -6.93
C GLY A 89 -14.14 10.07 -6.07
N ASP A 90 -14.43 9.56 -4.87
CA ASP A 90 -13.40 9.18 -3.90
C ASP A 90 -12.66 7.92 -4.35
N GLU A 91 -11.36 8.04 -4.60
CA GLU A 91 -10.51 6.90 -4.93
C GLU A 91 -9.87 6.33 -3.66
N ARG A 92 -10.11 5.04 -3.41
CA ARG A 92 -9.51 4.36 -2.27
C ARG A 92 -8.15 3.81 -2.64
N GLU A 93 -7.17 4.11 -1.81
CA GLU A 93 -5.85 3.51 -1.86
C GLU A 93 -5.58 2.64 -0.63
N ARG A 94 -4.70 1.66 -0.80
CA ARG A 94 -4.28 0.77 0.28
C ARG A 94 -2.80 0.42 0.21
N PHE A 95 -2.10 0.60 1.33
CA PHE A 95 -0.82 -0.07 1.58
C PHE A 95 -1.04 -1.41 2.26
N ILE A 96 -0.22 -2.40 1.88
CA ILE A 96 -0.13 -3.68 2.57
C ILE A 96 1.33 -3.94 2.91
N ILE A 97 1.68 -3.82 4.19
CA ILE A 97 3.05 -4.07 4.66
C ILE A 97 3.24 -5.58 4.77
N LEU A 98 4.12 -6.12 3.93
CA LEU A 98 4.47 -7.55 3.88
C LEU A 98 5.60 -7.89 4.87
N LYS A 99 6.55 -6.98 5.04
CA LYS A 99 7.71 -7.09 5.94
C LYS A 99 8.31 -5.71 6.23
N GLY A 100 9.11 -5.62 7.29
CA GLY A 100 9.96 -4.45 7.58
C GLY A 100 9.30 -3.41 8.48
N THR A 101 8.86 -3.83 9.66
CA THR A 101 8.35 -2.91 10.69
C THR A 101 9.38 -2.56 11.75
N LYS A 102 10.64 -3.01 11.61
CA LYS A 102 11.73 -2.79 12.55
C LYS A 102 12.94 -2.16 11.85
N GLU A 103 13.75 -1.47 12.63
CA GLU A 103 15.02 -0.92 12.16
C GLU A 103 15.96 -2.02 11.65
N GLY A 104 16.56 -1.81 10.48
CA GLY A 104 17.47 -2.75 9.83
C GLY A 104 16.80 -3.93 9.10
N ASP A 105 15.47 -4.07 9.17
CA ASP A 105 14.74 -5.07 8.40
C ASP A 105 14.53 -4.62 6.94
N ILE A 106 14.42 -5.59 6.04
CA ILE A 106 13.94 -5.37 4.68
C ILE A 106 12.48 -4.92 4.72
N ALA A 107 12.19 -3.74 4.18
CA ALA A 107 10.83 -3.31 3.90
C ALA A 107 10.34 -3.92 2.59
N ALA A 108 9.13 -4.45 2.62
CA ALA A 108 8.43 -4.94 1.45
C ALA A 108 6.95 -4.64 1.62
N TYR A 109 6.34 -3.96 0.65
CA TYR A 109 4.94 -3.58 0.75
C TYR A 109 4.29 -3.44 -0.63
N LEU A 110 2.96 -3.58 -0.66
CA LEU A 110 2.15 -3.32 -1.86
C LEU A 110 1.44 -1.99 -1.74
N VAL A 111 1.32 -1.29 -2.88
CA VAL A 111 0.42 -0.14 -3.04
C VAL A 111 -0.67 -0.52 -4.03
N LEU A 112 -1.92 -0.26 -3.65
CA LEU A 112 -3.10 -0.49 -4.48
C LEU A 112 -3.78 0.84 -4.75
N CYS A 113 -3.80 1.25 -6.01
CA CYS A 113 -4.49 2.44 -6.50
C CYS A 113 -4.83 2.31 -7.99
N ASP A 114 -5.90 2.93 -8.45
CA ASP A 114 -6.40 3.00 -9.84
C ASP A 114 -6.35 1.67 -10.59
N GLY A 115 -6.82 0.61 -9.92
CA GLY A 115 -6.83 -0.73 -10.51
C GLY A 115 -5.43 -1.28 -10.78
N ARG A 116 -4.40 -0.77 -10.11
CA ARG A 116 -3.00 -1.22 -10.21
C ARG A 116 -2.50 -1.73 -8.88
N ILE A 117 -1.48 -2.57 -8.98
CA ILE A 117 -0.69 -3.07 -7.86
C ILE A 117 0.76 -2.71 -8.13
N PHE A 118 1.40 -2.10 -7.14
CA PHE A 118 2.83 -1.78 -7.15
C PHE A 118 3.50 -2.57 -6.02
N LEU A 119 4.67 -3.13 -6.27
CA LEU A 119 5.55 -3.69 -5.25
C LEU A 119 6.75 -2.78 -5.06
N TYR A 120 6.99 -2.42 -3.81
CA TYR A 120 8.19 -1.73 -3.37
C TYR A 120 8.96 -2.58 -2.38
N THR A 121 10.28 -2.51 -2.45
CA THR A 121 11.15 -3.15 -1.48
C THR A 121 12.49 -2.45 -1.33
N THR A 122 13.08 -2.57 -0.14
CA THR A 122 14.47 -2.22 0.16
C THR A 122 15.39 -3.44 0.11
N GLU A 123 14.90 -4.59 -0.36
CA GLU A 123 15.74 -5.75 -0.66
C GLU A 123 16.69 -5.38 -1.80
N ALA A 124 17.99 -5.59 -1.59
CA ALA A 124 18.99 -5.34 -2.62
C ALA A 124 18.70 -6.22 -3.85
N GLU A 125 18.61 -5.59 -5.03
CA GLU A 125 18.39 -6.28 -6.28
C GLU A 125 19.60 -7.16 -6.62
N ILE A 126 19.33 -8.44 -6.87
CA ILE A 126 20.32 -9.39 -7.38
C ILE A 126 20.22 -9.45 -8.90
N GLU A 127 21.34 -9.58 -9.60
CA GLU A 127 21.36 -9.73 -11.06
C GLU A 127 20.60 -11.01 -11.47
N SER A 128 19.38 -10.82 -11.99
CA SER A 128 18.53 -11.89 -12.50
C SER A 128 17.48 -11.34 -13.46
N GLN A 129 17.09 -12.14 -14.45
CA GLN A 129 15.99 -11.78 -15.35
C GLN A 129 14.61 -11.91 -14.69
N ARG A 130 14.51 -12.82 -13.71
CA ARG A 130 13.26 -13.23 -13.06
C ARG A 130 13.03 -12.42 -11.80
N LEU A 131 11.81 -11.94 -11.54
CA LEU A 131 11.53 -11.16 -10.32
C LEU A 131 11.88 -11.95 -9.04
N SER A 132 11.59 -13.25 -9.03
CA SER A 132 11.94 -14.14 -7.92
C SER A 132 13.44 -14.34 -7.73
N GLY A 133 14.24 -14.17 -8.78
CA GLY A 133 15.70 -14.19 -8.68
C GLY A 133 16.27 -12.85 -8.22
N ARG A 134 15.64 -11.74 -8.63
CA ARG A 134 16.03 -10.38 -8.24
C ARG A 134 15.75 -10.07 -6.77
N PHE A 135 14.59 -10.52 -6.29
CA PHE A 135 14.10 -10.27 -4.93
C PHE A 135 13.62 -11.58 -4.27
N PRO A 136 14.54 -12.49 -3.90
CA PRO A 136 14.22 -13.81 -3.36
C PRO A 136 13.49 -13.80 -2.02
N ILE A 137 13.60 -12.73 -1.22
CA ILE A 137 12.91 -12.61 0.07
C ILE A 137 11.52 -12.02 -0.13
N THR A 138 11.39 -10.99 -0.95
CA THR A 138 10.15 -10.25 -1.17
C THR A 138 9.17 -11.00 -2.06
N THR A 139 9.65 -11.64 -3.12
CA THR A 139 8.78 -12.28 -4.11
C THR A 139 7.91 -13.39 -3.51
N PRO A 140 8.41 -14.29 -2.63
CA PRO A 140 7.58 -15.30 -1.98
C PRO A 140 6.47 -14.70 -1.10
N LEU A 141 6.71 -13.55 -0.45
CA LEU A 141 5.72 -12.87 0.39
C LEU A 141 4.57 -12.33 -0.46
N VAL A 142 4.90 -11.65 -1.56
CA VAL A 142 3.91 -11.16 -2.53
C VAL A 142 3.15 -12.32 -3.14
N ARG A 143 3.86 -13.37 -3.59
CA ARG A 143 3.25 -14.56 -4.18
C ARG A 143 2.25 -15.20 -3.23
N THR A 144 2.60 -15.33 -1.96
CA THR A 144 1.70 -15.89 -0.94
C THR A 144 0.42 -15.07 -0.82
N LEU A 145 0.54 -13.75 -0.69
CA LEU A 145 -0.60 -12.86 -0.59
C LEU A 145 -1.45 -12.90 -1.86
N LEU A 146 -0.86 -12.65 -3.03
CA LEU A 146 -1.59 -12.61 -4.29
C LEU A 146 -2.21 -13.97 -4.65
N THR A 147 -1.63 -15.09 -4.24
CA THR A 147 -2.24 -16.42 -4.42
C THR A 147 -3.55 -16.54 -3.65
N LYS A 148 -3.60 -16.08 -2.39
CA LYS A 148 -4.83 -16.09 -1.58
C LYS A 148 -5.97 -15.28 -2.22
N HIS A 149 -5.62 -14.31 -3.04
CA HIS A 149 -6.57 -13.46 -3.77
C HIS A 149 -6.74 -13.85 -5.24
N GLY A 150 -6.12 -14.95 -5.72
CA GLY A 150 -6.24 -15.39 -7.11
C GLY A 150 -5.57 -14.47 -8.15
N LEU A 151 -4.55 -13.72 -7.72
CA LEU A 151 -3.81 -12.70 -8.48
C LEU A 151 -2.32 -13.05 -8.70
N ALA A 152 -1.87 -14.24 -8.30
CA ALA A 152 -0.45 -14.62 -8.40
C ALA A 152 0.09 -14.68 -9.84
N HIS A 153 -0.78 -14.92 -10.82
CA HIS A 153 -0.43 -14.91 -12.25
C HIS A 153 0.02 -13.53 -12.76
N LEU A 154 -0.17 -12.47 -11.97
CA LEU A 154 0.29 -11.12 -12.28
C LEU A 154 1.77 -10.87 -11.94
N ILE A 155 2.41 -11.80 -11.22
CA ILE A 155 3.81 -11.68 -10.85
C ILE A 155 4.65 -12.02 -12.09
N PRO A 156 5.50 -11.09 -12.57
CA PRO A 156 6.40 -11.36 -13.69
C PRO A 156 7.31 -12.55 -13.36
N GLU A 157 7.39 -13.50 -14.29
CA GLU A 157 8.26 -14.67 -14.15
C GLU A 157 9.73 -14.34 -14.32
#